data_AF-A0A7V0X229-F1
#
_entry.id   AF-A0A7V0X229-F1
#
_cell.length_a   1.000
_cell.length_b   1.000
_cell.length_c   1.000
_cell.angle_alpha   90.00
_cell.angle_beta   90.00
_cell.angle_gamma   90.00
#
_symmetry.space_group_name_H-M   'P 1'
#
loop_
_entity.id
_entity.type
_entity.pdbx_description
1 polymer ?
#
loop_
_entity_poly.entity_id
_entity_poly.type
_entity_poly.pdbx_seq_one_letter_code
_entity_poly.pdbx_strand_id
1 'polypeptide(L)' 'MEEEIKRAVEIIKNAENCIALTGAGISVESGIPDFRGACGLWEKYDPMEYAHIDSFRRNPEKIWNMIFELM' A
#
# COMPACT_ATOMS: atom_id res chain seq x y z
N MET A 1 11.53 4.92 20.39
CA MET A 1 10.40 5.63 19.78
C MET A 1 10.43 7.14 20.03
N GLU A 2 10.27 7.64 21.27
CA GLU A 2 10.25 9.10 21.50
C GLU A 2 11.56 9.80 21.09
N GLU A 3 12.71 9.22 21.42
CA GLU A 3 14.02 9.74 21.01
C GLU A 3 14.26 9.67 19.50
N GLU A 4 13.67 8.67 18.82
CA GLU A 4 13.77 8.54 17.37
C GLU A 4 12.93 9.60 16.66
N ILE A 5 11.75 9.92 17.19
CA ILE A 5 10.90 11.00 16.71
C ILE A 5 11.61 12.35 16.87
N LYS A 6 12.19 12.62 18.06
CA LYS A 6 12.97 13.85 18.30
C LYS A 6 14.13 13.97 17.31
N ARG A 7 14.85 12.87 17.06
CA ARG A 7 15.93 12.84 16.05
C ARG A 7 15.42 13.11 14.63
N ALA A 8 14.30 12.52 14.24
CA ALA A 8 13.70 12.74 12.92
C ALA A 8 13.29 14.21 12.74
N VAL A 9 12.70 14.83 13.77
CA VAL A 9 12.34 16.26 13.76
C VAL A 9 13.56 17.14 13.48
N GLU A 10 14.67 16.91 14.17
CA GLU A 10 15.88 17.71 13.98
C GLU A 10 16.51 17.51 12.59
N ILE A 11 16.47 16.29 12.04
CA ILE A 11 16.91 16.03 10.67
C ILE A 11 16.03 16.78 9.66
N ILE A 12 14.71 16.71 9.81
CA ILE A 12 13.76 17.34 8.89
C ILE A 12 13.88 18.88 8.93
N LYS A 13 14.01 19.48 10.12
CA LYS A 13 14.14 20.95 10.28
C LYS A 13 15.37 21.52 9.57
N ASN A 14 16.46 20.77 9.51
CA ASN A 14 17.74 21.22 8.96
C ASN A 14 17.94 20.77 7.49
N ALA A 15 16.99 20.04 6.91
CA ALA A 15 17.09 19.58 5.53
C ALA A 15 16.73 20.71 4.57
N GLU A 16 17.59 20.98 3.58
CA GLU A 16 17.27 21.89 2.48
C GLU A 16 16.18 21.31 1.55
N ASN A 17 16.13 19.97 1.43
CA ASN A 17 15.14 19.24 0.65
C ASN A 17 14.72 17.97 1.39
N CYS A 18 13.42 17.82 1.65
CA CYS A 18 12.85 16.65 2.31
C CYS A 18 11.92 15.90 1.35
N ILE A 19 12.15 14.60 1.17
CA ILE A 19 11.36 13.73 0.31
C ILE A 19 10.87 12.54 1.14
N ALA A 20 9.58 12.26 1.08
CA ALA A 20 8.99 11.07 1.69
C ALA A 20 8.63 10.05 0.60
N LEU A 21 9.19 8.85 0.69
CA LEU A 21 8.73 7.70 -0.08
C LEU A 21 7.69 6.96 0.75
N THR A 22 6.46 6.90 0.26
CA THR A 22 5.35 6.24 0.95
C THR A 22 4.98 4.93 0.27
N GLY A 23 4.40 4.02 1.05
CA GLY A 23 3.77 2.80 0.56
C GLY A 23 2.35 2.66 1.13
N ALA A 24 1.68 1.55 0.83
CA ALA A 24 0.28 1.32 1.23
C ALA A 24 0.01 1.46 2.74
N GLY A 25 1.02 1.22 3.59
CA GLY A 25 0.90 1.34 5.04
C GLY A 25 0.38 2.70 5.52
N ILE A 26 0.69 3.80 4.82
CA ILE A 26 0.21 5.14 5.20
C ILE A 26 -1.31 5.29 5.02
N SER A 27 -1.93 4.42 4.20
CA SER A 27 -3.35 4.48 3.86
C SER A 27 -4.21 3.51 4.68
N VAL A 28 -3.60 2.61 5.45
CA VAL A 28 -4.32 1.61 6.27
C VAL A 28 -5.23 2.29 7.30
N GLU A 29 -4.73 3.34 7.96
CA GLU A 29 -5.53 4.14 8.91
C GLU A 29 -6.65 4.94 8.24
N SER A 30 -6.60 5.10 6.91
CA SER A 30 -7.69 5.69 6.11
C SER A 30 -8.71 4.66 5.63
N GLY A 31 -8.58 3.40 6.04
CA GLY A 31 -9.48 2.30 5.66
C GLY A 31 -9.14 1.64 4.32
N ILE A 32 -8.05 2.05 3.65
CA ILE A 32 -7.59 1.38 2.42
C ILE A 32 -6.70 0.21 2.83
N PRO A 33 -7.08 -1.05 2.54
CA PRO A 33 -6.28 -2.20 2.93
C PRO A 33 -4.93 -2.17 2.19
N ASP A 34 -3.87 -2.59 2.89
CA ASP A 34 -2.62 -2.85 2.22
C ASP A 34 -2.65 -4.20 1.48
N PHE A 35 -1.57 -4.49 0.76
CA PHE A 35 -1.48 -5.74 0.00
C PHE A 35 -0.96 -6.92 0.85
N ARG A 36 -0.08 -6.66 1.82
CA ARG A 36 0.80 -7.69 2.43
C ARG A 36 0.78 -7.74 3.96
N GLY A 37 0.18 -6.76 4.62
CA GLY A 37 0.11 -6.70 6.07
C GLY A 37 -0.85 -7.73 6.64
N ALA A 38 -1.02 -7.70 7.97
CA ALA A 38 -2.03 -8.51 8.64
C ALA A 38 -3.42 -8.07 8.13
N CYS A 39 -4.20 -9.03 7.61
CA CYS A 39 -5.46 -8.78 6.89
C CYS A 39 -5.31 -8.11 5.51
N GLY A 40 -4.10 -8.14 4.91
CA GLY A 40 -3.83 -7.60 3.59
C GLY A 40 -4.59 -8.32 2.48
N LEU A 41 -4.71 -7.68 1.31
CA LEU A 41 -5.48 -8.22 0.19
C LEU A 41 -5.02 -9.61 -0.26
N TRP A 42 -3.73 -9.95 -0.15
CA TRP A 42 -3.21 -11.25 -0.57
C TRP A 42 -3.55 -12.42 0.36
N GLU A 43 -4.12 -12.16 1.54
CA GLU A 43 -4.74 -13.22 2.34
C GLU A 43 -6.09 -13.67 1.77
N LYS A 44 -6.74 -12.82 0.97
CA LYS A 44 -8.08 -13.05 0.39
C LYS A 44 -8.04 -13.35 -1.11
N TYR A 45 -7.12 -12.73 -1.83
CA TYR A 45 -6.97 -12.82 -3.28
C TYR A 45 -5.62 -13.42 -3.65
N ASP A 46 -5.58 -14.38 -4.57
CA ASP A 46 -4.29 -14.88 -5.07
C ASP A 46 -3.62 -13.81 -5.95
N PRO A 47 -2.42 -13.30 -5.59
CA PRO A 47 -1.72 -12.30 -6.39
C PRO A 47 -1.40 -12.78 -7.82
N MET A 48 -1.21 -14.07 -8.06
CA MET A 48 -0.98 -14.60 -9.40
C MET A 48 -2.23 -14.56 -10.28
N GLU A 49 -3.40 -14.51 -9.66
CA GLU A 49 -4.67 -14.41 -10.35
C GLU A 49 -5.12 -12.94 -10.51
N TYR A 50 -4.95 -12.12 -9.47
CA TYR A 50 -5.50 -10.76 -9.42
C TYR A 50 -4.49 -9.64 -9.69
N ALA A 51 -3.17 -9.90 -9.59
CA ALA A 51 -2.12 -8.90 -9.78
C ALA A 51 -1.02 -9.35 -10.76
N HIS A 52 -1.35 -10.26 -11.68
CA HIS A 52 -0.43 -10.69 -12.74
C HIS A 52 -0.91 -10.22 -14.12
N ILE A 53 0.02 -9.67 -14.92
CA ILE A 53 -0.31 -9.10 -16.24
C ILE A 53 -0.96 -10.11 -17.19
N ASP A 54 -0.51 -11.36 -17.17
CA ASP A 54 -1.11 -12.40 -18.03
C ASP A 54 -2.52 -12.77 -17.58
N SER A 55 -2.80 -12.74 -16.28
CA SER A 55 -4.14 -12.98 -15.75
C SER A 55 -5.09 -11.84 -16.14
N PHE A 56 -4.63 -10.59 -16.04
CA PHE A 56 -5.37 -9.43 -16.53
C PHE A 56 -5.65 -9.48 -18.03
N ARG A 57 -4.66 -9.86 -18.86
CA ARG A 57 -4.84 -10.00 -20.31
C ARG A 57 -5.83 -11.10 -20.68
N ARG A 58 -5.91 -12.18 -19.89
CA ARG A 58 -6.86 -13.27 -20.11
C ARG A 58 -8.28 -12.90 -19.69
N ASN A 59 -8.45 -12.23 -18.56
CA ASN A 59 -9.76 -11.84 -18.03
C ASN A 59 -9.67 -10.52 -17.25
N PRO A 60 -9.76 -9.37 -17.94
CA PRO A 60 -9.63 -8.07 -17.27
C PRO A 60 -10.83 -7.74 -16.39
N GLU A 61 -12.03 -8.23 -16.73
CA GLU A 61 -13.26 -7.99 -15.99
C GLU A 61 -13.17 -8.51 -14.56
N LYS A 62 -12.56 -9.68 -14.35
CA LYS A 62 -12.33 -10.26 -13.03
C LYS A 62 -11.59 -9.31 -12.08
N ILE A 63 -10.58 -8.61 -12.57
CA ILE A 63 -9.79 -7.67 -11.76
C ILE A 63 -10.57 -6.39 -11.50
N TRP A 64 -11.29 -5.87 -12.49
CA TRP A 64 -12.15 -4.70 -12.29
C TRP A 64 -13.27 -4.96 -11.28
N ASN A 65 -13.91 -6.13 -11.33
CA ASN A 65 -14.95 -6.51 -10.38
C ASN A 65 -14.40 -6.55 -8.94
N MET A 66 -13.21 -7.15 -8.74
CA MET A 66 -12.53 -7.09 -7.43
C MET A 66 -12.28 -5.64 -6.98
N ILE A 67 -11.82 -4.74 -7.87
CA ILE A 67 -11.58 -3.34 -7.50
C ILE A 67 -12.89 -2.65 -7.07
N PHE A 68 -13.99 -2.88 -7.78
CA PHE A 68 -15.29 -2.32 -7.42
C PHE A 68 -15.84 -2.86 -6.10
N GLU A 69 -15.58 -4.13 -5.75
CA GLU A 69 -15.96 -4.71 -4.46
C GLU A 69 -15.16 -4.13 -3.28
N LEU A 70 -13.98 -3.56 -3.53
CA LEU A 70 -13.11 -2.96 -2.52
C LEU A 70 -13.41 -1.47 -2.25
N MET A 71 -14.29 -0.85 -3.04
CA MET A 71 -14.73 0.55 -2.89
C MET A 71 -16.09 0.63 -2.17
#